data_AF-A0A1I3KEH6-F1
#
_entry.id   AF-A0A1I3KEH6-F1
#
_cell.length_a   1.000
_cell.length_b   1.000
_cell.length_c   1.000
_cell.angle_alpha   90.00
_cell.angle_beta   90.00
_cell.angle_gamma   90.00
#
_symmetry.space_group_name_H-M   'P 1'
#
loop_
_entity.id
_entity.type
_entity.pdbx_description
1 polymer ?
#
loop_
_entity_poly.entity_id
_entity_poly.type
_entity_poly.pdbx_seq_one_letter_code
_entity_poly.pdbx_strand_id
1 'polypeptide(L)'
;MPLPEALQGDSWTKVTARAALPILIWCAKNGRTITYGQLDQEIVNRGLGHHVMAVQYGYPAGSIGSALIETEEEWGEPIPPLNAIVVNAGNGLPGKGVNLLPSAVL
;
A
#
# COMPACT_ATOMS: atom_id res chain seq x y z
N MET A 1 11.24 12.02 -13.00
CA MET A 1 10.04 12.29 -12.19
C MET A 1 10.44 12.18 -10.74
N PRO A 2 10.16 13.18 -9.90
CA PRO A 2 10.32 13.06 -8.46
C PRO A 2 9.36 11.99 -7.89
N LEU A 3 9.63 11.49 -6.68
CA LEU A 3 8.66 10.66 -5.97
C LEU A 3 7.39 11.47 -5.66
N PRO A 4 6.18 10.87 -5.67
CA PRO A 4 4.96 11.52 -5.19
C PRO A 4 5.15 12.10 -3.78
N GLU A 5 4.53 13.24 -3.47
CA GLU A 5 4.60 13.90 -2.15
C GLU A 5 4.16 12.93 -1.04
N ALA A 6 3.15 12.12 -1.31
CA ALA A 6 2.72 11.07 -0.39
C ALA A 6 3.81 10.01 -0.08
N LEU A 7 4.93 9.95 -0.80
CA LEU A 7 6.06 9.05 -0.49
C LEU A 7 7.35 9.80 -0.12
N GLN A 8 7.34 11.13 -0.09
CA GLN A 8 8.50 11.94 0.27
C GLN A 8 8.69 12.03 1.80
N GLY A 9 9.95 12.21 2.22
CA GLY A 9 10.35 12.36 3.62
C GLY A 9 10.71 11.04 4.32
N ASP A 10 11.16 11.18 5.56
CA ASP A 10 11.80 10.10 6.33
C ASP A 10 11.01 9.66 7.57
N SER A 11 9.74 10.05 7.66
CA SER A 11 8.87 9.48 8.70
C SER A 11 8.73 7.97 8.50
N TRP A 12 8.52 7.25 9.60
CA TRP A 12 8.34 5.80 9.57
C TRP A 12 7.29 5.38 8.54
N THR A 13 6.18 6.12 8.44
CA THR A 13 5.13 5.89 7.45
C THR A 13 5.65 5.94 6.02
N LYS A 14 6.45 6.95 5.67
CA LYS A 14 6.94 7.18 4.30
C LYS A 14 8.01 6.17 3.93
N VAL A 15 8.95 5.90 4.84
CA VAL A 15 9.97 4.86 4.67
C VAL A 15 9.32 3.50 4.48
N THR A 16 8.36 3.15 5.34
CA THR A 16 7.65 1.87 5.29
C THR A 16 6.76 1.75 4.05
N ALA A 17 6.12 2.84 3.61
CA ALA A 17 5.33 2.86 2.37
C ALA A 17 6.21 2.52 1.16
N ARG A 18 7.40 3.14 1.06
CA ARG A 18 8.37 2.82 -0.01
C ARG A 18 8.84 1.37 0.04
N ALA A 19 9.05 0.81 1.23
CA ALA A 19 9.42 -0.60 1.41
C ALA A 19 8.28 -1.58 1.07
N ALA A 20 7.04 -1.24 1.41
CA ALA A 20 5.86 -2.05 1.16
C ALA A 20 5.44 -2.05 -0.31
N LEU A 21 5.62 -0.93 -1.02
CA LEU A 21 5.21 -0.77 -2.41
C LEU A 21 5.62 -1.93 -3.34
N PRO A 22 6.90 -2.36 -3.42
CA PRO A 22 7.29 -3.48 -4.27
C PRO A 22 6.67 -4.82 -3.86
N ILE A 23 6.40 -5.03 -2.56
CA ILE A 23 5.70 -6.22 -2.06
C ILE A 23 4.27 -6.21 -2.57
N LEU A 24 3.58 -5.07 -2.45
CA LEU A 24 2.20 -4.93 -2.91
C LEU A 24 2.06 -5.06 -4.43
N ILE A 25 3.00 -4.49 -5.20
CA ILE A 25 3.04 -4.67 -6.66
C ILE A 25 3.17 -6.15 -7.02
N TRP A 26 4.02 -6.89 -6.31
CA TRP A 26 4.15 -8.33 -6.52
C TRP A 26 2.85 -9.08 -6.21
N CYS A 27 2.19 -8.76 -5.09
CA CYS A 27 0.90 -9.33 -4.74
C CYS A 27 -0.15 -9.09 -5.84
N ALA A 28 -0.29 -7.85 -6.31
CA ALA A 28 -1.23 -7.49 -7.37
C ALA A 28 -0.95 -8.23 -8.69
N LYS A 29 0.31 -8.29 -9.13
CA LYS A 29 0.72 -9.04 -10.35
C LYS A 29 0.41 -10.53 -10.28
N ASN A 30 0.27 -11.09 -9.08
CA ASN A 30 -0.02 -12.51 -8.87
C ASN A 30 -1.47 -12.76 -8.42
N GLY A 31 -2.35 -11.74 -8.46
CA GLY A 31 -3.75 -11.88 -8.04
C GLY A 31 -3.91 -12.22 -6.56
N ARG A 32 -2.97 -11.78 -5.70
CA ARG A 32 -2.95 -12.08 -4.27
C ARG A 32 -3.29 -10.85 -3.44
N THR A 33 -4.11 -11.05 -2.42
CA THR A 33 -4.22 -10.12 -1.29
C THR A 33 -3.16 -10.44 -0.24
N ILE A 34 -2.92 -9.50 0.67
CA ILE A 34 -2.01 -9.66 1.81
C ILE A 34 -2.66 -9.08 3.06
N THR A 35 -2.59 -9.79 4.18
CA THR A 35 -3.04 -9.23 5.46
C THR A 35 -2.00 -8.29 6.05
N TYR A 36 -2.41 -7.38 6.94
CA TYR A 36 -1.47 -6.52 7.65
C TYR A 36 -0.37 -7.27 8.41
N GLY A 37 -0.70 -8.43 9.01
CA GLY A 37 0.30 -9.27 9.68
C GLY A 37 1.25 -9.99 8.71
N GLN A 38 0.76 -10.37 7.53
CA GLN A 38 1.62 -10.93 6.48
C GLN A 38 2.54 -9.86 5.88
N LEU A 39 2.07 -8.62 5.75
CA LEU A 39 2.89 -7.50 5.31
C LEU A 39 4.02 -7.20 6.30
N ASP A 40 3.71 -7.19 7.60
CA ASP A 40 4.71 -7.09 8.68
C ASP A 40 5.79 -8.17 8.53
N GLN A 41 5.36 -9.43 8.44
CA GLN A 41 6.27 -10.55 8.30
C GLN A 41 7.16 -10.43 7.05
N GLU A 42 6.60 -10.02 5.92
CA GLU A 42 7.34 -9.90 4.67
C GLU A 42 8.37 -8.75 4.72
N ILE A 43 8.04 -7.63 5.36
CA ILE A 43 8.96 -6.52 5.57
C ILE A 43 10.14 -6.96 6.44
N VAL A 44 9.87 -7.70 7.52
CA VAL A 44 10.92 -8.21 8.41
C VAL A 44 11.77 -9.26 7.70
N ASN A 45 11.15 -10.21 7.00
CA ASN A 45 11.86 -11.27 6.26
C ASN A 45 12.83 -10.72 5.21
N ARG A 46 12.51 -9.57 4.62
CA ARG A 46 13.34 -8.88 3.62
C ARG A 46 14.40 -7.95 4.22
N GLY A 47 14.47 -7.84 5.56
CA GLY A 47 15.37 -6.91 6.23
C GLY A 47 15.03 -5.44 6.00
N LEU A 48 13.77 -5.12 5.66
CA LEU A 48 13.30 -3.77 5.33
C LEU A 48 12.74 -3.02 6.55
N GLY A 49 12.66 -3.69 7.70
CA GLY A 49 12.10 -3.13 8.93
C GLY A 49 12.16 -4.11 10.10
N HIS A 50 11.39 -3.81 11.14
CA HIS A 50 11.21 -4.63 12.34
C HIS A 50 9.72 -4.82 12.62
N HIS A 51 9.38 -5.82 13.43
CA HIS A 51 8.00 -6.11 13.79
C HIS A 51 7.34 -4.93 14.49
N VAL A 52 6.14 -4.58 14.03
CA VAL A 52 5.26 -3.60 14.69
C VAL A 52 3.85 -4.16 14.85
N MET A 53 2.98 -3.42 15.53
CA MET A 53 1.57 -3.79 15.57
C MET A 53 0.97 -3.67 14.17
N ALA A 54 0.34 -4.73 13.67
CA ALA A 54 -0.19 -4.82 12.30
C ALA A 54 -1.06 -3.60 11.89
N VAL A 55 -1.83 -3.04 12.83
CA VAL A 55 -2.66 -1.84 12.59
C VAL A 55 -1.85 -0.61 12.15
N GLN A 56 -0.57 -0.51 12.52
CA GLN A 56 0.29 0.62 12.14
C GLN A 56 0.54 0.67 10.64
N TYR A 57 0.49 -0.48 9.94
CA TYR A 57 0.63 -0.55 8.48
C TYR A 57 -0.54 0.10 7.72
N GLY A 58 -1.63 0.46 8.41
CA GLY A 58 -2.70 1.27 7.82
C GLY A 58 -2.20 2.64 7.31
N TYR A 59 -1.27 3.29 8.03
CA TYR A 59 -0.72 4.57 7.59
C TYR A 59 0.16 4.44 6.33
N PRO A 60 1.15 3.51 6.26
CA PRO A 60 1.88 3.22 5.03
C PRO A 60 0.98 2.85 3.86
N ALA A 61 -0.02 1.98 4.06
CA ALA A 61 -0.96 1.60 3.01
C ALA A 61 -1.77 2.82 2.50
N GLY A 62 -2.23 3.70 3.41
CA GLY A 62 -2.86 4.96 3.03
C GLY A 62 -1.93 5.87 2.23
N SER A 63 -0.67 5.99 2.65
CA SER A 63 0.36 6.77 1.95
C SER A 63 0.61 6.26 0.51
N ILE A 64 0.58 4.94 0.30
CA ILE A 64 0.65 4.35 -1.03
C ILE A 64 -0.59 4.72 -1.85
N GLY A 65 -1.79 4.63 -1.27
CA GLY A 65 -3.03 5.02 -1.94
C GLY A 65 -3.00 6.48 -2.41
N SER A 66 -2.62 7.41 -1.54
CA SER A 66 -2.46 8.83 -1.89
C SER A 66 -1.43 9.05 -3.01
N ALA A 67 -0.31 8.33 -2.98
CA ALA A 67 0.72 8.43 -4.01
C ALA A 67 0.23 7.97 -5.39
N LEU A 68 -0.64 6.96 -5.43
CA LEU A 68 -1.24 6.52 -6.68
C LEU A 68 -2.25 7.54 -7.21
N ILE A 69 -3.03 8.18 -6.34
CA ILE A 69 -3.94 9.28 -6.73
C ILE A 69 -3.14 10.46 -7.30
N GLU A 70 -2.05 10.88 -6.65
CA GLU A 70 -1.16 11.92 -7.18
C GLU A 70 -0.60 11.54 -8.57
N THR A 71 -0.28 10.26 -8.76
CA THR A 71 0.21 9.75 -10.05
C THR A 71 -0.90 9.70 -11.10
N GLU A 72 -2.14 9.31 -10.75
CA GLU A 72 -3.30 9.37 -11.64
C GLU A 72 -3.53 10.80 -12.15
N GLU A 73 -3.48 11.78 -11.25
CA GLU A 73 -3.64 13.20 -11.58
C GLU A 73 -2.54 13.69 -12.52
N GLU A 74 -1.29 13.29 -12.30
CA GLU A 74 -0.16 13.66 -13.17
C GLU A 74 -0.26 13.01 -14.55
N TRP A 75 -0.66 11.74 -14.63
CA TRP A 75 -0.69 10.98 -15.89
C TRP A 75 -1.98 11.19 -16.69
N GLY A 76 -3.06 11.63 -16.02
CA GLY A 76 -4.39 11.72 -16.62
C GLY A 76 -4.98 10.33 -16.94
N GLU A 77 -4.48 9.27 -16.31
CA GLU A 77 -4.92 7.88 -16.51
C GLU A 77 -5.24 7.25 -15.14
N PRO A 78 -6.33 6.48 -15.02
CA PRO A 78 -6.66 5.80 -13.78
C PRO A 78 -5.65 4.69 -13.43
N ILE A 79 -5.31 4.58 -12.15
CA ILE A 79 -4.43 3.60 -11.56
C ILE A 79 -5.20 2.89 -10.45
N PRO A 80 -5.40 1.57 -10.53
CA PRO A 80 -6.13 0.83 -9.51
C PRO A 80 -5.53 1.03 -8.11
N PRO A 81 -6.37 1.19 -7.06
CA PRO A 81 -5.90 1.47 -5.71
C PRO A 81 -5.17 0.27 -5.12
N LEU A 82 -3.84 0.26 -5.21
CA LEU A 82 -3.02 -0.88 -4.77
C LEU A 82 -3.15 -1.16 -3.27
N ASN A 83 -3.43 -0.13 -2.46
CA ASN A 83 -3.69 -0.30 -1.03
C ASN A 83 -4.95 -1.13 -0.73
N ALA A 84 -5.84 -1.35 -1.72
CA ALA A 84 -6.99 -2.24 -1.58
C ALA A 84 -6.60 -3.71 -1.38
N ILE A 85 -5.41 -4.14 -1.81
CA ILE A 85 -4.99 -5.54 -1.65
C ILE A 85 -4.53 -5.86 -0.22
N VAL A 86 -4.36 -4.83 0.63
CA VAL A 86 -4.03 -4.98 2.05
C VAL A 86 -5.33 -5.15 2.84
N VAL A 87 -5.59 -6.37 3.27
CA VAL A 87 -6.90 -6.76 3.84
C VAL A 87 -6.83 -7.08 5.32
N ASN A 88 -7.96 -6.92 6.00
CA ASN A 88 -8.11 -7.38 7.37
C ASN A 88 -8.19 -8.92 7.42
N ALA A 89 -7.46 -9.53 8.35
CA ALA A 89 -7.38 -10.99 8.46
C ALA A 89 -8.69 -11.68 8.86
N GLY A 90 -9.58 -10.97 9.57
CA GLY A 90 -10.84 -11.53 10.07
C GLY A 90 -11.98 -11.52 9.05
N ASN A 91 -12.02 -10.54 8.14
CA ASN A 91 -13.11 -10.41 7.16
C ASN A 91 -12.66 -10.37 5.69
N GLY A 92 -11.36 -10.33 5.41
CA GLY A 92 -10.82 -10.29 4.06
C GLY A 92 -11.09 -8.99 3.30
N LEU A 93 -11.58 -7.95 3.97
CA LEU A 93 -11.91 -6.67 3.34
C LEU A 93 -10.77 -5.66 3.47
N PRO A 94 -10.62 -4.75 2.49
CA PRO A 94 -9.68 -3.64 2.58
C PRO A 94 -9.97 -2.71 3.75
N GLY A 95 -8.97 -1.93 4.16
CA GLY A 95 -9.15 -0.89 5.18
C GLY A 95 -10.13 0.21 4.75
N LYS A 96 -10.75 0.88 5.73
CA LYS A 96 -11.76 1.94 5.48
C LYS A 96 -11.27 3.13 4.64
N GLY A 97 -9.96 3.34 4.55
CA GLY A 97 -9.34 4.42 3.78
C GLY A 97 -9.15 4.13 2.29
N VAL A 98 -9.62 2.99 1.78
CA VAL A 98 -9.53 2.65 0.36
C VAL A 98 -10.69 3.30 -0.38
N ASN A 99 -10.38 4.24 -1.28
CA ASN A 99 -11.35 4.83 -2.18
C ASN A 99 -11.40 4.00 -3.48
N LEU A 100 -12.40 3.13 -3.61
CA LEU A 100 -12.64 2.39 -4.85
C LEU A 100 -13.40 3.32 -5.80
N LEU A 101 -12.71 3.94 -6.76
CA LEU A 101 -13.41 4.61 -7.84
C LEU A 101 -14.18 3.55 -8.66
N PRO A 102 -15.42 3.82 -9.10
CA PRO A 102 -16.28 2.84 -9.79
C PRO A 102 -15.70 2.25 -11.08
N SER A 103 -14.68 2.89 -11.67
CA SER A 103 -14.03 2.48 -12.91
C SER A 103 -12.82 1.57 -12.72
N ALA A 104 -12.34 1.38 -11.48
CA ALA A 104 -11.19 0.52 -11.18
C ALA A 104 -11.64 -0.88 -10.74
N VAL A 105 -12.32 -1.60 -11.63
CA VAL A 105 -12.50 -3.06 -11.49
C VAL A 105 -11.37 -3.72 -12.29
N LEU A 106 -10.48 -4.42 -11.58
CA LEU A 106 -9.42 -5.26 -12.16
C LEU A 106 -9.99 -6.33 -13.10
#